data_AF-A0A4W2GIM3-F1
#
_entry.id   AF-A0A4W2GIM3-F1
#
_cell.length_a   1.000
_cell.length_b   1.000
_cell.length_c   1.000
_cell.angle_alpha   90.00
_cell.angle_beta   90.00
_cell.angle_gamma   90.00
#
_symmetry.space_group_name_H-M   'P 1'
#
loop_
_entity.id
_entity.type
_entity.pdbx_description
1 polymer ?
#
loop_
_entity_poly.entity_id
_entity_poly.type
_entity_poly.pdbx_seq_one_letter_code
_entity_poly.pdbx_strand_id
1 'polypeptide(L)'
;MAAWRVPASALRRTQPAAAPPERPPRDGTAFRRRRGVPLCSVAREDGGGPGPDSRGGPEEATKRPASQELTAAERRIAELHAAACAAGQLNYVDPATGYVVFTQLAHLQRGQCCGSACRHCPYGQINVKDPSKKKQFNSYFYV
;
A
#
# COMPACT_ATOMS: atom_id res chain seq x y z
N MET A 1 -38.17 -36.39 -40.69
CA MET A 1 -37.50 -36.00 -39.44
C MET A 1 -36.13 -35.44 -39.78
N ALA A 2 -35.98 -34.11 -39.88
CA ALA A 2 -34.71 -33.49 -40.26
C ALA A 2 -34.05 -32.91 -39.00
N ALA A 3 -32.95 -33.53 -38.57
CA ALA A 3 -32.12 -33.04 -37.49
C ALA A 3 -31.04 -32.12 -38.06
N TRP A 4 -31.01 -30.85 -37.64
CA TRP A 4 -29.93 -29.93 -37.95
C TRP A 4 -29.06 -29.71 -36.72
N ARG A 5 -27.79 -30.12 -36.83
CA ARG A 5 -26.72 -29.83 -35.87
C ARG A 5 -26.17 -28.43 -36.14
N VAL A 6 -26.09 -27.60 -35.11
CA VAL A 6 -25.39 -26.30 -35.14
C VAL A 6 -23.93 -26.51 -34.66
N PRO A 7 -22.90 -26.07 -35.40
CA PRO A 7 -21.52 -26.19 -34.95
C PRO A 7 -21.20 -25.16 -33.85
N ALA A 8 -20.61 -25.64 -32.76
CA ALA A 8 -20.06 -24.83 -31.68
C ALA A 8 -18.71 -24.24 -32.13
N SER A 9 -18.72 -23.08 -32.76
CA SER A 9 -17.52 -22.29 -33.02
C SER A 9 -17.61 -20.95 -32.30
N ALA A 10 -17.37 -21.07 -30.99
CA ALA A 10 -16.66 -20.14 -30.12
C ALA A 10 -16.67 -18.65 -30.55
N LEU A 11 -17.52 -17.87 -29.87
CA LEU A 11 -17.32 -16.44 -29.68
C LEU A 11 -15.94 -16.19 -29.04
N ARG A 12 -14.91 -15.93 -29.84
CA ARG A 12 -13.71 -15.23 -29.35
C ARG A 12 -14.05 -13.74 -29.32
N ARG A 13 -14.66 -13.29 -28.22
CA ARG A 13 -14.69 -11.87 -27.89
C ARG A 13 -13.25 -11.46 -27.54
N THR A 14 -12.56 -10.83 -28.47
CA THR A 14 -11.29 -10.16 -28.19
C THR A 14 -11.61 -9.01 -27.25
N GLN A 15 -11.26 -9.16 -25.97
CA GLN A 15 -11.28 -8.03 -25.04
C GLN A 15 -10.16 -7.08 -25.45
N PRO A 16 -10.42 -5.79 -25.71
CA PRO A 16 -9.34 -4.84 -25.91
C PRO A 16 -8.56 -4.72 -24.59
N ALA A 17 -7.24 -4.79 -24.68
CA ALA A 17 -6.37 -4.55 -23.54
C ALA A 17 -6.63 -3.13 -23.00
N ALA A 18 -6.97 -3.02 -21.72
CA ALA A 18 -7.08 -1.73 -21.04
C ALA A 18 -5.76 -0.98 -21.19
N ALA A 19 -5.82 0.24 -21.74
CA ALA A 19 -4.66 1.09 -21.91
C ALA A 19 -3.98 1.35 -20.55
N PRO A 20 -2.63 1.36 -20.48
CA PRO A 20 -1.91 1.73 -19.27
C PRO A 20 -2.27 3.16 -18.86
N PRO A 21 -2.30 3.48 -17.55
CA PRO A 21 -2.67 4.81 -17.09
C PRO A 21 -1.68 5.86 -17.59
N GLU A 22 -2.23 6.90 -18.21
CA GLU A 22 -1.53 8.11 -18.62
C GLU A 22 -0.83 8.73 -17.41
N ARG A 23 0.46 9.06 -17.55
CA ARG A 23 1.22 9.70 -16.47
C ARG A 23 0.68 11.13 -16.27
N PRO A 24 0.47 11.57 -15.02
CA PRO A 24 0.03 12.94 -14.76
C PRO A 24 1.10 13.95 -15.24
N PRO A 25 0.68 15.15 -15.69
CA PRO A 25 1.60 16.20 -16.08
C PRO A 25 2.51 16.56 -14.91
N ARG A 26 3.81 16.70 -15.20
CA ARG A 26 4.79 17.17 -14.24
C ARG A 26 4.62 18.68 -14.09
N ASP A 27 3.76 19.10 -13.17
CA ASP A 27 3.69 20.51 -12.76
C ASP A 27 5.00 20.90 -12.04
N GLY A 28 5.87 21.54 -12.82
CA GLY A 28 7.20 21.98 -12.43
C GLY A 28 7.18 23.24 -11.56
N THR A 29 6.57 23.18 -10.37
CA THR A 29 6.71 24.25 -9.39
C THR A 29 7.81 23.91 -8.37
N ALA A 30 9.02 24.35 -8.69
CA ALA A 30 10.15 24.43 -7.79
C ALA A 30 9.86 25.44 -6.66
N PHE A 31 9.56 24.96 -5.44
CA PHE A 31 9.43 25.83 -4.27
C PHE A 31 10.68 25.78 -3.38
N ARG A 32 11.68 26.52 -3.86
CA ARG A 32 12.68 27.33 -3.15
C ARG A 32 12.90 27.02 -1.65
N ARG A 33 14.04 26.39 -1.34
CA ARG A 33 14.66 26.35 -0.01
C ARG A 33 14.78 27.78 0.55
N ARG A 34 14.09 28.08 1.65
CA ARG A 34 14.38 29.28 2.44
C ARG A 34 15.53 28.96 3.38
N ARG A 35 16.66 29.60 3.09
CA ARG A 35 17.84 29.69 3.95
C ARG A 35 17.53 30.62 5.13
N GLY A 36 18.03 30.23 6.31
CA GLY A 36 18.66 31.15 7.26
C GLY A 36 17.76 31.81 8.30
N VAL A 37 17.83 31.32 9.54
CA VAL A 37 17.67 32.17 10.73
C VAL A 37 18.99 32.10 11.50
N PRO A 38 19.66 33.23 11.79
CA PRO A 38 20.91 33.23 12.54
C PRO A 38 20.64 33.00 14.04
N LEU A 39 21.48 32.15 14.63
CA LEU A 39 21.50 31.82 16.05
C LEU A 39 22.17 32.97 16.82
N CYS A 40 21.49 33.55 17.81
CA CYS A 40 22.12 34.47 18.77
C CYS A 40 23.04 33.70 19.71
N SER A 41 24.28 34.16 19.82
CA SER A 41 25.32 33.64 20.72
C SER A 41 25.09 34.13 22.15
N VAL A 42 25.23 33.23 23.12
CA VAL A 42 25.53 33.57 24.53
C VAL A 42 26.74 32.76 24.99
N ALA A 43 27.60 33.44 25.75
CA ALA A 43 28.95 33.05 26.11
C ALA A 43 29.01 32.19 27.39
N ARG A 44 29.98 31.25 27.41
CA ARG A 44 30.82 30.68 28.50
C ARG A 44 30.09 30.23 29.80
N GLU A 45 30.40 29.05 30.36
CA GLU A 45 31.45 28.90 31.39
C GLU A 45 32.09 27.49 31.40
N ASP A 46 33.25 27.46 32.05
CA ASP A 46 34.28 26.43 32.18
C ASP A 46 33.95 25.38 33.27
N GLY A 47 34.43 24.15 33.11
CA GLY A 47 34.37 23.13 34.16
C GLY A 47 34.76 21.73 33.69
N GLY A 48 36.06 21.40 33.80
CA GLY A 48 36.63 20.10 33.45
C GLY A 48 36.48 19.00 34.51
N GLY A 49 36.62 17.75 34.06
CA GLY A 49 36.78 16.56 34.90
C GLY A 49 37.21 15.32 34.07
N PRO A 50 38.17 14.47 34.53
CA PRO A 50 38.87 13.52 33.67
C PRO A 50 38.41 12.05 33.74
N GLY A 51 38.55 11.35 32.59
CA GLY A 51 38.91 9.93 32.43
C GLY A 51 37.78 8.87 32.35
N PRO A 52 38.06 7.63 31.89
CA PRO A 52 39.29 7.08 31.30
C PRO A 52 39.13 6.37 29.93
N ASP A 53 40.31 5.98 29.46
CA ASP A 53 40.75 5.31 28.24
C ASP A 53 39.92 4.13 27.67
N SER A 54 39.59 4.30 26.39
CA SER A 54 39.70 3.36 25.27
C SER A 54 39.70 1.85 25.53
N ARG A 55 38.66 1.17 25.02
CA ARG A 55 38.87 -0.04 24.21
C ARG A 55 37.76 -0.19 23.19
N GLY A 56 38.13 -0.07 21.91
CA GLY A 56 37.26 -0.30 20.77
C GLY A 56 36.80 -1.75 20.66
N GLY A 57 35.61 -1.90 20.10
CA GLY A 57 35.06 -3.13 19.53
C GLY A 57 34.16 -2.73 18.35
N PRO A 58 34.21 -3.43 17.21
CA PRO A 58 33.49 -3.04 16.01
C PRO A 58 32.01 -3.36 16.13
N GLU A 59 31.20 -2.47 15.58
CA GLU A 59 29.98 -2.77 14.83
C GLU A 59 29.20 -4.01 15.27
N GLU A 60 28.36 -3.83 16.27
CA GLU A 60 27.14 -4.62 16.37
C GLU A 60 26.06 -3.70 16.89
N ALA A 61 25.64 -2.77 16.01
CA ALA A 61 24.28 -2.29 16.05
C ALA A 61 23.40 -3.51 15.84
N THR A 62 23.10 -4.24 16.93
CA THR A 62 22.13 -5.31 16.95
C THR A 62 20.83 -4.69 16.48
N LYS A 63 20.58 -4.88 15.19
CA LYS A 63 19.38 -4.53 14.48
C LYS A 63 18.23 -4.99 15.36
N ARG A 64 17.54 -4.03 16.00
CA ARG A 64 16.32 -4.29 16.78
C ARG A 64 15.46 -5.28 15.98
N PRO A 65 15.26 -6.51 16.45
CA PRO A 65 14.62 -7.52 15.62
C PRO A 65 13.13 -7.21 15.52
N ALA A 66 12.66 -7.14 14.27
CA ALA A 66 11.33 -7.55 13.82
C ALA A 66 10.13 -7.05 14.63
N SER A 67 9.90 -5.74 14.68
CA SER A 67 8.53 -5.21 14.76
C SER A 67 7.93 -5.20 13.35
N GLN A 68 7.67 -6.40 12.82
CA GLN A 68 6.78 -6.70 11.68
C GLN A 68 7.11 -6.02 10.34
N GLU A 69 8.14 -6.51 9.65
CA GLU A 69 8.36 -6.15 8.24
C GLU A 69 7.35 -6.91 7.35
N LEU A 70 6.48 -6.19 6.64
CA LEU A 70 5.59 -6.76 5.62
C LEU A 70 6.40 -7.61 4.63
N THR A 71 5.89 -8.78 4.22
CA THR A 71 6.50 -9.59 3.16
C THR A 71 6.56 -8.83 1.83
N ALA A 72 7.39 -9.27 0.89
CA ALA A 72 7.49 -8.63 -0.42
C ALA A 72 6.14 -8.59 -1.16
N ALA A 73 5.34 -9.64 -1.04
CA ALA A 73 4.00 -9.69 -1.61
C ALA A 73 3.05 -8.70 -0.93
N GLU A 74 3.05 -8.62 0.40
CA GLU A 74 2.18 -7.70 1.14
C GLU A 74 2.55 -6.23 0.88
N ARG A 75 3.84 -5.91 0.79
CA ARG A 75 4.30 -4.58 0.36
C ARG A 75 3.75 -4.24 -1.02
N ARG A 76 3.77 -5.18 -1.96
CA ARG A 76 3.25 -4.95 -3.31
C ARG A 76 1.73 -4.71 -3.31
N ILE A 77 0.99 -5.43 -2.47
CA ILE A 77 -0.45 -5.21 -2.29
C ILE A 77 -0.71 -3.79 -1.79
N ALA A 78 0.01 -3.37 -0.76
CA ALA A 78 -0.09 -2.03 -0.17
C ALA A 78 0.24 -0.93 -1.19
N GLU A 79 1.33 -1.08 -1.96
CA GLU A 79 1.74 -0.14 -3.01
C GLU A 79 0.67 0.01 -4.10
N LEU A 80 0.15 -1.11 -4.62
CA LEU A 80 -0.85 -1.11 -5.68
C LEU A 80 -2.16 -0.49 -5.20
N HIS A 81 -2.56 -0.78 -3.97
CA HIS A 81 -3.70 -0.15 -3.33
C HIS A 81 -3.51 1.38 -3.23
N ALA A 82 -2.37 1.82 -2.69
CA ALA A 82 -2.07 3.24 -2.52
C ALA A 82 -2.04 3.97 -3.88
N ALA A 83 -1.43 3.35 -4.90
CA ALA A 83 -1.42 3.87 -6.26
C ALA A 83 -2.83 4.00 -6.85
N ALA A 84 -3.68 2.98 -6.69
CA ALA A 84 -5.05 3.01 -7.16
C ALA A 84 -5.88 4.10 -6.44
N CYS A 85 -5.73 4.24 -5.12
CA CYS A 85 -6.37 5.32 -4.36
C CYS A 85 -5.90 6.71 -4.84
N ALA A 86 -4.60 6.90 -5.05
CA ALA A 86 -4.04 8.17 -5.53
C ALA A 86 -4.51 8.51 -6.95
N ALA A 87 -4.72 7.50 -7.80
CA ALA A 87 -5.27 7.66 -9.14
C ALA A 87 -6.80 7.78 -9.19
N GLY A 88 -7.49 7.75 -8.04
CA GLY A 88 -8.96 7.77 -7.98
C GLY A 88 -9.62 6.48 -8.49
N GLN A 89 -8.87 5.39 -8.64
CA GLN A 89 -9.39 4.11 -9.09
C GLN A 89 -10.13 3.39 -7.96
N LEU A 90 -11.26 2.77 -8.32
CA LEU A 90 -12.12 2.06 -7.37
C LEU A 90 -11.67 0.62 -7.11
N ASN A 91 -10.74 0.10 -7.91
CA ASN A 91 -10.27 -1.27 -7.78
C ASN A 91 -8.81 -1.39 -8.24
N TYR A 92 -8.17 -2.47 -7.81
CA TYR A 92 -6.85 -2.90 -8.27
C TYR A 92 -6.81 -4.43 -8.33
N VAL A 93 -5.86 -4.98 -9.09
CA VAL A 93 -5.63 -6.44 -9.12
C VAL A 93 -4.66 -6.81 -8.00
N ASP A 94 -5.07 -7.73 -7.14
CA ASP A 94 -4.19 -8.27 -6.12
C ASP A 94 -3.11 -9.18 -6.75
N PRO A 95 -1.81 -8.87 -6.57
CA PRO A 95 -0.73 -9.68 -7.10
C PRO A 95 -0.64 -11.07 -6.45
N ALA A 96 -1.17 -11.27 -5.23
CA ALA A 96 -1.09 -12.56 -4.55
C ALA A 96 -2.18 -13.54 -5.00
N THR A 97 -3.42 -13.09 -5.19
CA THR A 97 -4.56 -13.95 -5.55
C THR A 97 -5.06 -13.75 -6.98
N GLY A 98 -4.65 -12.69 -7.68
CA GLY A 98 -5.17 -12.32 -9.00
C GLY A 98 -6.59 -11.75 -9.00
N TYR A 99 -7.18 -11.48 -7.84
CA TYR A 99 -8.55 -10.96 -7.75
C TYR A 99 -8.60 -9.45 -7.94
N VAL A 100 -9.70 -8.97 -8.53
CA VAL A 100 -10.04 -7.55 -8.54
C VAL A 100 -10.58 -7.17 -7.16
N VAL A 101 -9.85 -6.32 -6.45
CA VAL A 101 -10.16 -5.91 -5.08
C VAL A 101 -10.56 -4.44 -5.08
N PHE A 102 -11.67 -4.12 -4.41
CA PHE A 102 -12.09 -2.74 -4.21
C PHE A 102 -11.11 -1.96 -3.31
N THR A 103 -10.81 -0.74 -3.70
CA THR A 103 -10.01 0.19 -2.88
C THR A 103 -10.82 0.70 -1.69
N GLN A 104 -10.15 1.35 -0.74
CA GLN A 104 -10.80 1.98 0.39
C GLN A 104 -11.72 3.10 -0.09
N LEU A 105 -11.27 3.86 -1.10
CA LEU A 105 -12.04 4.89 -1.78
C LEU A 105 -13.39 4.35 -2.30
N ALA A 106 -13.40 3.18 -2.95
CA ALA A 106 -14.65 2.58 -3.44
C ALA A 106 -15.63 2.24 -2.32
N HIS A 107 -15.14 1.82 -1.16
CA HIS A 107 -15.99 1.56 0.01
C HIS A 107 -16.51 2.86 0.61
N LEU A 108 -15.68 3.90 0.69
CA LEU A 108 -16.10 5.23 1.17
C LEU A 108 -17.18 5.83 0.26
N GLN A 109 -17.01 5.73 -1.06
CA GLN A 109 -18.03 6.17 -2.03
C GLN A 109 -19.34 5.38 -1.91
N ARG A 110 -19.25 4.06 -1.64
CA ARG A 110 -20.41 3.20 -1.43
C ARG A 110 -21.10 3.46 -0.09
N GLY A 111 -20.36 3.89 0.93
CA GLY A 111 -20.85 4.10 2.29
C GLY A 111 -21.05 2.84 3.14
N GLN A 112 -20.69 1.65 2.64
CA GLN A 112 -20.90 0.38 3.36
C GLN A 112 -19.94 -0.75 2.94
N CYS A 113 -19.83 -1.78 3.78
CA CYS A 113 -19.08 -3.00 3.48
C CYS A 113 -19.75 -3.81 2.36
N CYS A 114 -19.00 -4.20 1.33
CA CYS A 114 -19.50 -4.99 0.22
C CYS A 114 -19.75 -6.48 0.53
N GLY A 115 -19.24 -6.99 1.66
CA GLY A 115 -19.39 -8.38 2.08
C GLY A 115 -18.46 -9.40 1.39
N SER A 116 -17.51 -8.94 0.56
CA SER A 116 -16.59 -9.81 -0.19
C SER A 116 -15.20 -9.97 0.45
N ALA A 117 -15.05 -9.71 1.75
CA ALA A 117 -13.77 -9.82 2.48
C ALA A 117 -12.59 -9.08 1.80
N CYS A 118 -12.85 -7.85 1.35
CA CYS A 118 -11.84 -6.99 0.73
C CYS A 118 -10.71 -6.64 1.70
N ARG A 119 -9.49 -6.53 1.17
CA ARG A 119 -8.27 -6.27 1.96
C ARG A 119 -8.26 -4.92 2.67
N HIS A 120 -8.88 -3.90 2.07
CA HIS A 120 -8.83 -2.52 2.57
C HIS A 120 -10.24 -1.99 2.90
N CYS A 121 -11.06 -2.83 3.52
CA CYS A 121 -12.41 -2.42 3.95
C CYS A 121 -12.32 -1.50 5.18
N PRO A 122 -12.74 -0.23 5.11
CA PRO A 122 -12.75 0.69 6.26
C PRO A 122 -13.80 0.31 7.31
N TYR A 123 -14.74 -0.56 6.96
CA TYR A 123 -15.87 -0.96 7.80
C TYR A 123 -15.68 -2.32 8.46
N GLY A 124 -14.45 -2.76 8.72
CA GLY A 124 -14.25 -3.93 9.58
C GLY A 124 -14.74 -5.27 9.02
N GLN A 125 -14.99 -5.38 7.71
CA GLN A 125 -15.63 -6.56 7.09
C GLN A 125 -16.99 -6.95 7.72
N ILE A 126 -17.75 -5.99 8.27
CA ILE A 126 -19.02 -6.24 9.00
C ILE A 126 -20.07 -7.02 8.20
N ASN A 127 -20.09 -6.89 6.87
CA ASN A 127 -21.09 -7.51 6.00
C ASN A 127 -20.63 -8.86 5.41
N VAL A 128 -19.48 -9.39 5.85
CA VAL A 128 -19.04 -10.73 5.45
C VAL A 128 -19.82 -11.76 6.28
N LYS A 129 -20.79 -12.42 5.65
CA LYS A 129 -21.70 -13.38 6.29
C LYS A 129 -20.99 -14.66 6.74
N ASP A 130 -20.11 -15.17 5.89
CA ASP A 130 -19.37 -16.41 6.17
C ASP A 130 -18.18 -16.11 7.11
N PRO A 131 -18.15 -16.65 8.34
CA PRO A 131 -17.04 -16.39 9.26
C PRO A 131 -15.72 -16.95 8.72
N SER A 132 -15.75 -18.04 7.97
CA SER A 132 -14.56 -18.64 7.34
C SER A 132 -13.92 -17.77 6.26
N LYS A 133 -14.64 -16.76 5.74
CA LYS A 133 -14.09 -15.80 4.76
C LYS A 133 -13.54 -14.53 5.42
N LYS A 134 -13.82 -14.32 6.71
CA LYS A 134 -13.29 -13.16 7.44
C LYS A 134 -11.79 -13.33 7.58
N LYS A 135 -11.08 -12.27 7.24
CA LYS A 135 -9.61 -12.22 7.24
C LYS A 135 -9.09 -11.56 8.50
N GLN A 136 -7.85 -11.84 8.86
CA GLN A 136 -7.22 -11.22 10.03
C GLN A 136 -6.58 -9.90 9.63
N PHE A 137 -6.65 -8.89 10.50
CA PHE A 137 -6.01 -7.60 10.25
C PHE A 137 -4.55 -7.63 10.71
N ASN A 138 -3.60 -7.42 9.79
CA ASN A 138 -2.15 -7.48 10.06
C ASN A 138 -1.53 -6.11 10.43
N SER A 139 -2.33 -5.14 10.87
CA SER A 139 -2.03 -3.70 11.06
C SER A 139 -2.08 -2.82 9.80
N TYR A 140 -1.85 -3.36 8.61
CA TYR A 140 -1.91 -2.58 7.37
C TYR A 140 -3.19 -2.88 6.57
N PHE A 141 -3.54 -4.16 6.45
CA PHE A 141 -4.71 -4.61 5.71
C PHE A 141 -5.17 -6.01 6.19
N TYR A 142 -6.24 -6.51 5.59
CA TYR A 142 -6.76 -7.85 5.89
C TYR A 142 -6.07 -8.94 5.06
N VAL A 143 -5.44 -9.90 5.74
CA VAL A 143 -4.79 -11.10 5.17
C VAL A 143 -5.58 -12.37 5.44
#